data_AF-A0A9P8BSI5-F1
#
_entry.id   AF-A0A9P8BSI5-F1
#
_cell.length_a   1.000
_cell.length_b   1.000
_cell.length_c   1.000
_cell.angle_alpha   90.00
_cell.angle_beta   90.00
_cell.angle_gamma   90.00
#
_symmetry.space_group_name_H-M   'P 1'
#
loop_
_entity.id
_entity.type
_entity.pdbx_description
1 polymer ?
#
loop_
_entity_poly.entity_id
_entity_poly.type
_entity_poly.pdbx_seq_one_letter_code
_entity_poly.pdbx_strand_id
1 'polypeptide(L)'
;MQQQQLEVNPRGIPKAPFVENVEDHVSEQEPVEIVLKKFQEATAKYKFMEMNHLTRKRNLDAKIPEIRKTLEMVQFLESEANNGDDSKEIETMYELNDTLYATAKIKRTGKVCLWLGANVMLEYPVEEAAELLASKLSAALKTLKNTEEDLAYLRDQITTMEVNTARVYNWDVKQRRLARAKAEATDAAGLD
;
A
#
# COMPACT_ATOMS: atom_id res chain seq x y z
N MET A 1 -30.41 -11.31 12.24
CA MET A 1 -29.10 -10.69 11.89
C MET A 1 -28.05 -11.18 12.89
N GLN A 2 -27.29 -12.21 12.55
CA GLN A 2 -26.06 -12.53 13.29
C GLN A 2 -24.98 -11.58 12.77
N GLN A 3 -24.42 -10.73 13.63
CA GLN A 3 -23.20 -9.99 13.31
C GLN A 3 -22.08 -11.03 13.18
N GLN A 4 -21.77 -11.47 11.96
CA GLN A 4 -20.52 -12.17 11.71
C GLN A 4 -19.40 -11.20 12.05
N GLN A 5 -18.58 -11.55 13.05
CA GLN A 5 -17.35 -10.82 13.33
C GLN A 5 -16.52 -10.79 12.05
N LEU A 6 -16.30 -9.58 11.51
CA LEU A 6 -15.44 -9.39 10.36
C LEU A 6 -14.03 -9.75 10.79
N GLU A 7 -13.52 -10.88 10.30
CA GLU A 7 -12.11 -11.23 10.46
C GLU A 7 -11.26 -10.10 9.87
N VAL A 8 -10.26 -9.62 10.61
CA VAL A 8 -9.37 -8.54 10.18
C VAL A 8 -7.96 -9.08 10.03
N ASN A 9 -7.21 -8.54 9.06
CA ASN A 9 -5.79 -8.80 8.99
C ASN A 9 -5.06 -8.11 10.18
N PRO A 10 -3.77 -8.43 10.45
CA PRO A 10 -3.00 -7.83 11.55
C PRO A 10 -2.88 -6.29 11.52
N ARG A 11 -3.28 -5.66 10.41
CA ARG A 11 -3.21 -4.21 10.15
C ARG A 11 -4.59 -3.57 10.04
N GLY A 12 -5.65 -4.30 10.38
CA GLY A 12 -7.02 -3.81 10.48
C GLY A 12 -7.83 -3.79 9.19
N ILE A 13 -7.35 -4.41 8.10
CA ILE A 13 -8.10 -4.52 6.84
C ILE A 13 -9.17 -5.61 6.97
N PRO A 14 -10.47 -5.30 6.82
CA PRO A 14 -11.54 -6.28 6.94
C PRO A 14 -11.48 -7.35 5.85
N LYS A 15 -11.71 -8.61 6.21
CA LYS A 15 -11.87 -9.73 5.27
C LYS A 15 -13.20 -9.61 4.53
N ALA A 16 -13.16 -9.85 3.23
CA ALA A 16 -14.34 -9.93 2.40
C ALA A 16 -15.12 -11.21 2.74
N PRO A 17 -16.41 -11.13 3.07
CA PRO A 17 -17.22 -12.33 3.29
C PRO A 17 -17.40 -13.07 1.96
N PHE A 18 -17.24 -14.40 1.95
CA PHE A 18 -17.50 -15.20 0.76
C PHE A 18 -18.95 -15.68 0.75
N VAL A 19 -19.67 -15.46 -0.35
CA VAL A 19 -21.07 -15.87 -0.47
C VAL A 19 -21.13 -17.23 -1.18
N GLU A 20 -21.31 -18.29 -0.40
CA GLU A 20 -21.52 -19.65 -0.94
C GLU A 20 -22.91 -19.80 -1.53
N ASN A 21 -23.95 -19.49 -0.74
CA ASN A 21 -25.34 -19.53 -1.16
C ASN A 21 -25.89 -18.11 -1.28
N VAL A 22 -26.22 -17.70 -2.51
CA VAL A 22 -26.79 -16.38 -2.81
C VAL A 22 -28.20 -16.24 -2.21
N GLU A 23 -28.94 -17.34 -2.10
CA GLU A 23 -30.32 -17.38 -1.59
C GLU A 23 -30.40 -16.98 -0.11
N ASP A 24 -29.35 -17.20 0.67
CA ASP A 24 -29.28 -16.81 2.08
C ASP A 24 -29.10 -15.28 2.26
N HIS A 25 -28.72 -14.59 1.19
CA HIS A 25 -28.40 -13.16 1.20
C HIS A 25 -29.44 -12.31 0.45
N VAL A 26 -30.33 -12.94 -0.31
CA VAL A 26 -31.41 -12.27 -1.04
C VAL A 26 -32.74 -12.58 -0.35
N SER A 27 -33.44 -11.54 0.12
CA SER A 27 -34.74 -11.68 0.77
C SER A 27 -35.72 -10.63 0.21
N GLU A 28 -37.02 -10.75 0.52
CA GLU A 28 -37.99 -9.71 0.14
C GLU A 28 -37.64 -8.34 0.75
N GLN A 29 -36.97 -8.33 1.91
CA GLN A 29 -36.51 -7.11 2.57
C GLN A 29 -35.19 -6.57 2.00
N GLU A 30 -34.37 -7.44 1.40
CA GLU A 30 -33.14 -7.06 0.70
C GLU A 30 -33.16 -7.62 -0.73
N PRO A 31 -33.78 -6.89 -1.67
CA PRO A 31 -33.75 -7.24 -3.08
C PRO A 31 -32.31 -7.33 -3.60
N VAL A 32 -32.12 -8.14 -4.64
CA VAL A 32 -30.83 -8.32 -5.33
C VAL A 32 -30.13 -6.99 -5.61
N GLU A 33 -30.88 -5.97 -6.05
CA GLU A 33 -30.35 -4.65 -6.38
C GLU A 33 -29.67 -3.98 -5.17
N ILE A 34 -30.23 -4.14 -3.97
CA ILE A 34 -29.64 -3.62 -2.73
C ILE A 34 -28.36 -4.39 -2.38
N VAL A 35 -28.38 -5.73 -2.51
CA VAL A 35 -27.22 -6.59 -2.23
C VAL A 35 -26.07 -6.28 -3.19
N LEU A 36 -26.36 -6.14 -4.49
CA LEU A 36 -25.38 -5.75 -5.51
C LEU A 36 -24.78 -4.38 -5.21
N LYS A 37 -25.61 -3.40 -4.81
CA LYS A 37 -25.13 -2.08 -4.41
C LYS A 37 -24.20 -2.14 -3.21
N LYS A 38 -24.54 -2.91 -2.17
CA LYS A 38 -23.67 -3.13 -0.99
C LYS A 38 -22.31 -3.73 -1.40
N PHE A 39 -22.29 -4.70 -2.31
CA PHE A 39 -21.05 -5.32 -2.79
C PHE A 39 -20.21 -4.37 -3.64
N GLN A 40 -20.85 -3.54 -4.47
CA GLN A 40 -20.17 -2.49 -5.22
C GLN A 40 -19.54 -1.44 -4.28
N GLU A 41 -20.26 -1.01 -3.24
CA GLU A 41 -19.75 -0.09 -2.22
C GLU A 41 -18.57 -0.70 -1.45
N ALA A 42 -18.65 -1.98 -1.07
CA ALA A 42 -17.54 -2.68 -0.41
C ALA A 42 -16.32 -2.82 -1.34
N THR A 43 -16.53 -3.16 -2.61
CA THR A 43 -15.47 -3.22 -3.62
C THR A 43 -14.79 -1.86 -3.81
N ALA A 44 -15.57 -0.78 -3.85
CA ALA A 44 -15.03 0.58 -3.95
C ALA A 44 -14.15 0.94 -2.73
N LYS A 45 -14.54 0.53 -1.52
CA LYS A 45 -13.73 0.72 -0.30
C LYS A 45 -12.41 -0.02 -0.39
N TYR A 46 -12.41 -1.28 -0.84
CA TYR A 46 -11.15 -2.04 -1.02
C TYR A 46 -10.23 -1.40 -2.07
N LYS A 47 -10.78 -0.97 -3.21
CA LYS A 47 -10.02 -0.28 -4.26
C LYS A 47 -9.43 1.05 -3.77
N PHE A 48 -10.18 1.80 -2.97
CA PHE A 48 -9.68 3.03 -2.34
C PHE A 48 -8.51 2.75 -1.39
N MET A 49 -8.61 1.70 -0.56
CA MET A 49 -7.51 1.27 0.31
C MET A 49 -6.29 0.86 -0.53
N GLU A 50 -6.47 0.04 -1.58
CA GLU A 50 -5.39 -0.38 -2.48
C GLU A 50 -4.65 0.82 -3.09
N MET A 51 -5.38 1.82 -3.59
CA MET A 51 -4.79 3.04 -4.15
C MET A 51 -3.92 3.81 -3.14
N ASN A 52 -4.37 3.90 -1.88
CA ASN A 52 -3.59 4.54 -0.81
C ASN A 52 -2.30 3.77 -0.52
N HIS A 53 -2.39 2.44 -0.45
CA HIS A 53 -1.21 1.59 -0.24
C HIS A 53 -0.24 1.61 -1.43
N LEU A 54 -0.74 1.69 -2.67
CA LEU A 54 0.10 1.84 -3.87
C LEU A 54 0.85 3.18 -3.86
N THR A 55 0.17 4.26 -3.51
CA THR A 55 0.80 5.59 -3.36
C THR A 55 1.90 5.56 -2.29
N ARG A 56 1.60 4.95 -1.14
CA ARG A 56 2.58 4.78 -0.06
C ARG A 56 3.79 3.96 -0.49
N LYS A 57 3.57 2.84 -1.19
CA LYS A 57 4.64 2.01 -1.75
C LYS A 57 5.53 2.82 -2.71
N ARG A 58 4.94 3.54 -3.67
CA ARG A 58 5.69 4.39 -4.60
C ARG A 58 6.57 5.42 -3.90
N ASN A 59 6.06 6.05 -2.84
CA ASN A 59 6.83 7.02 -2.06
C ASN A 59 8.00 6.35 -1.31
N LEU A 60 7.80 5.14 -0.79
CA LEU A 60 8.87 4.37 -0.14
C LEU A 60 9.92 3.90 -1.15
N ASP A 61 9.50 3.42 -2.32
CA ASP A 61 10.39 2.98 -3.40
C ASP A 61 11.29 4.11 -3.92
N ALA A 62 10.78 5.36 -3.94
CA ALA A 62 11.58 6.54 -4.25
C ALA A 62 12.55 6.93 -3.11
N LYS A 63 12.10 6.85 -1.85
CA LYS A 63 12.87 7.31 -0.70
C LYS A 63 13.97 6.35 -0.24
N ILE A 64 13.75 5.04 -0.37
CA ILE A 64 14.71 4.03 0.10
C ILE A 64 16.08 4.16 -0.59
N PRO A 65 16.17 4.33 -1.93
CA PRO A 65 17.44 4.58 -2.61
C PRO A 65 18.15 5.84 -2.13
N GLU A 66 17.41 6.92 -1.86
CA GLU A 66 17.99 8.15 -1.32
C GLU A 66 18.62 7.91 0.06
N ILE A 67 17.89 7.27 0.98
CA ILE A 67 18.41 6.94 2.32
C ILE A 67 19.65 6.03 2.20
N ARG A 68 19.65 5.06 1.29
CA ARG A 68 20.81 4.17 1.06
C ARG A 68 22.03 4.94 0.59
N LYS A 69 21.87 5.83 -0.40
CA LYS A 69 22.97 6.65 -0.92
C LYS A 69 23.52 7.59 0.15
N THR A 70 22.66 8.20 0.96
CA THR A 70 23.09 9.03 2.10
C THR A 70 23.84 8.22 3.14
N LEU A 71 23.34 7.04 3.50
CA LEU A 71 24.00 6.15 4.46
C LEU A 71 25.38 5.71 3.96
N GLU A 72 25.50 5.31 2.69
CA GLU A 72 26.77 4.92 2.07
C GLU A 72 27.79 6.06 2.11
N MET A 73 27.36 7.30 1.83
CA MET A 73 28.24 8.47 1.95
C MET A 73 28.69 8.71 3.39
N VAL A 74 27.78 8.59 4.37
CA VAL A 74 28.13 8.77 5.79
C VAL A 74 29.11 7.67 6.25
N GLN A 75 28.91 6.43 5.83
CA GLN A 75 29.84 5.32 6.10
C GLN A 75 31.20 5.52 5.42
N PHE A 76 31.24 6.08 4.22
CA PHE A 76 32.49 6.47 3.58
C PHE A 76 33.23 7.52 4.41
N LEU A 77 32.54 8.58 4.83
CA LEU A 77 33.11 9.61 5.72
C LEU A 77 33.58 9.03 7.06
N GLU A 78 32.87 8.02 7.58
CA GLU A 78 33.23 7.30 8.81
C GLU A 78 34.54 6.53 8.64
N SER A 79 34.64 5.74 7.56
CA SER A 79 35.86 5.00 7.25
C SER A 79 37.07 5.91 7.06
N GLU A 80 36.85 7.06 6.43
CA GLU A 80 37.88 8.06 6.19
C GLU A 80 38.31 8.76 7.48
N ALA A 81 37.39 8.98 8.42
CA ALA A 81 37.71 9.51 9.76
C ALA A 81 38.55 8.50 10.58
N ASN A 82 38.24 7.19 10.47
CA ASN A 82 38.93 6.15 11.24
C ASN A 82 40.33 5.78 10.71
N ASN A 83 40.65 6.11 9.46
CA ASN A 83 41.95 5.81 8.83
C ASN A 83 43.12 6.71 9.33
N GLY A 84 42.88 7.63 10.27
CA GLY A 84 43.91 8.25 11.12
C GLY A 84 44.88 9.25 10.46
N ASP A 85 44.65 9.63 9.21
CA ASP A 85 45.44 10.61 8.48
C ASP A 85 44.64 11.90 8.28
N ASP A 86 44.53 12.72 9.34
CA ASP A 86 43.81 14.01 9.35
C ASP A 86 44.34 15.01 8.32
N SER A 87 45.50 14.73 7.69
CA SER A 87 46.10 15.58 6.67
C SER A 87 45.52 15.40 5.26
N LYS A 88 44.83 14.30 4.99
CA LYS A 88 44.26 14.06 3.64
C LYS A 88 42.97 14.87 3.43
N GLU A 89 42.94 15.70 2.41
CA GLU A 89 41.71 16.39 2.01
C GLU A 89 40.90 15.49 1.06
N ILE A 90 39.58 15.48 1.21
CA ILE A 90 38.69 14.80 0.26
C ILE A 90 38.36 15.79 -0.85
N GLU A 91 38.87 15.56 -2.05
CA GLU A 91 38.49 16.34 -3.24
C GLU A 91 37.19 15.76 -3.82
N THR A 92 36.15 16.59 -3.92
CA THR A 92 34.85 16.19 -4.43
C THR A 92 34.22 17.29 -5.28
N MET A 93 33.34 16.88 -6.20
CA MET A 93 32.47 17.80 -6.92
C MET A 93 31.11 17.81 -6.22
N TYR A 94 30.70 18.98 -5.74
CA TYR A 94 29.40 19.17 -5.10
C TYR A 94 28.48 19.99 -5.99
N GLU A 95 27.19 19.74 -5.84
CA GLU A 95 26.11 20.37 -6.61
C GLU A 95 25.76 21.73 -6.01
N LEU A 96 25.88 22.80 -6.81
CA LEU A 96 25.40 24.14 -6.48
C LEU A 96 23.98 24.38 -7.01
N ASN A 97 23.66 23.76 -8.15
CA ASN A 97 22.36 23.76 -8.83
C ASN A 97 22.29 22.49 -9.72
N ASP A 98 21.11 22.11 -10.20
CA ASP A 98 20.83 20.88 -10.95
C ASP A 98 21.83 20.61 -12.12
N THR A 99 22.36 21.69 -12.72
CA THR A 99 23.33 21.62 -13.83
C THR A 99 24.65 22.35 -13.53
N LEU A 100 24.91 22.75 -12.28
CA LEU A 100 26.10 23.49 -11.89
C LEU A 100 26.81 22.79 -10.73
N TYR A 101 28.04 22.38 -10.97
CA TYR A 101 28.88 21.70 -10.00
C TYR A 101 30.16 22.51 -9.74
N ALA A 102 30.67 22.44 -8.52
CA ALA A 102 31.94 23.03 -8.14
C ALA A 102 32.84 22.02 -7.46
N THR A 103 34.14 22.14 -7.68
CA THR A 103 35.15 21.32 -7.01
C THR A 103 35.49 21.94 -5.66
N ALA A 104 35.47 21.13 -4.60
CA ALA A 104 35.89 21.52 -3.26
C ALA A 104 36.83 20.47 -2.65
N LYS A 105 37.73 20.96 -1.79
CA LYS A 105 38.55 20.13 -0.91
C LYS A 105 37.98 20.23 0.50
N ILE A 106 37.53 19.10 1.03
CA ILE A 106 36.86 19.00 2.32
C ILE A 106 37.86 18.45 3.34
N LYS A 107 37.99 19.15 4.47
CA LYS A 107 38.74 18.68 5.64
C LYS A 107 37.89 17.69 6.43
N ARG A 108 38.51 16.64 6.98
CA ARG A 108 37.81 15.69 7.85
C ARG A 108 37.42 16.40 9.16
N THR A 109 36.12 16.53 9.40
CA THR A 109 35.56 17.17 10.61
C THR A 109 34.94 16.16 11.58
N GLY A 110 34.74 14.90 11.15
CA GLY A 110 34.09 13.86 11.95
C GLY A 110 32.59 14.11 12.21
N LYS A 111 32.00 15.10 11.53
CA LYS A 111 30.61 15.53 11.73
C LYS A 111 29.90 15.77 10.41
N VAL A 112 28.59 15.55 10.40
CA VAL A 112 27.71 15.76 9.25
C VAL A 112 26.43 16.48 9.65
N CYS A 113 25.89 17.28 8.74
CA CYS A 113 24.60 17.96 8.94
C CYS A 113 23.49 17.19 8.23
N LEU A 114 22.48 16.76 8.98
CA LEU A 114 21.32 16.04 8.46
C LEU A 114 20.08 16.91 8.47
N TRP A 115 19.32 16.89 7.39
CA TRP A 115 18.01 17.52 7.30
C TRP A 115 16.92 16.58 7.81
N LEU A 116 16.26 16.95 8.91
CA LEU A 116 15.23 16.11 9.56
C LEU A 116 13.81 16.43 9.06
N GLY A 117 13.66 17.47 8.25
CA GLY A 117 12.37 18.00 7.81
C GLY A 117 11.89 19.16 8.69
N ALA A 118 10.70 19.69 8.38
CA ALA A 118 10.10 20.83 9.09
C ALA A 118 11.03 22.06 9.25
N ASN A 119 11.89 22.32 8.25
CA ASN A 119 12.90 23.38 8.27
C ASN A 119 13.97 23.22 9.37
N VAL A 120 14.24 22.00 9.81
CA VAL A 120 15.24 21.68 10.85
C VAL A 120 16.40 20.88 10.27
N MET A 121 17.61 21.38 10.49
CA MET A 121 18.88 20.71 10.25
C MET A 121 19.63 20.56 11.59
N LEU A 122 20.23 19.39 11.82
CA LEU A 122 21.06 19.14 13.00
C LEU A 122 22.42 18.56 12.60
N GLU A 123 23.45 18.97 13.34
CA GLU A 123 24.80 18.41 13.25
C GLU A 123 24.87 17.14 14.11
N TYR A 124 25.41 16.07 13.54
CA TYR A 124 25.66 14.80 14.21
C TYR A 124 27.11 14.37 14.02
N PRO A 125 27.73 13.70 15.01
CA PRO A 125 28.89 12.87 14.77
C PRO A 125 28.59 11.85 13.67
N VAL A 126 29.61 11.51 12.87
CA VAL A 126 29.44 10.59 11.72
C VAL A 126 28.89 9.22 12.15
N GLU A 127 29.35 8.69 13.28
CA GLU A 127 28.90 7.41 13.86
C GLU A 127 27.40 7.45 14.20
N GLU A 128 26.96 8.48 14.95
CA GLU A 128 25.53 8.65 15.30
C GLU A 128 24.65 8.85 14.06
N ALA A 129 25.16 9.58 13.06
CA ALA A 129 24.47 9.77 11.78
C ALA A 129 24.29 8.44 11.03
N ALA A 130 25.31 7.58 11.03
CA ALA A 130 25.25 6.26 10.41
C ALA A 130 24.20 5.38 11.10
N GLU A 131 24.21 5.33 12.44
CA GLU A 131 23.21 4.59 13.22
C GLU A 131 21.78 5.10 12.98
N LEU A 132 21.61 6.43 12.98
CA LEU A 132 20.31 7.07 12.72
C LEU A 132 19.78 6.69 11.33
N LEU A 133 20.60 6.84 10.29
CA LEU A 133 20.22 6.51 8.91
C LEU A 133 19.95 5.01 8.74
N ALA A 134 20.75 4.14 9.36
CA ALA A 134 20.54 2.69 9.35
C ALA A 134 19.20 2.30 10.01
N SER A 135 18.87 2.90 11.15
CA SER A 135 17.59 2.71 11.83
C SER A 135 16.41 3.17 10.96
N LYS A 136 16.52 4.35 10.32
CA LYS A 136 15.50 4.85 9.38
C LYS A 136 15.34 3.95 8.16
N LEU A 137 16.44 3.44 7.59
CA LEU A 137 16.42 2.51 6.47
C LEU A 137 15.70 1.21 6.85
N SER A 138 16.05 0.62 8.00
CA SER A 138 15.39 -0.60 8.52
C SER A 138 13.89 -0.39 8.71
N ALA A 139 13.48 0.72 9.33
CA ALA A 139 12.07 1.06 9.51
C ALA A 139 11.34 1.26 8.17
N ALA A 140 11.97 1.91 7.19
CA ALA A 140 11.41 2.10 5.86
C ALA A 140 11.22 0.76 5.12
N LEU A 141 12.22 -0.13 5.15
CA LEU A 141 12.15 -1.47 4.55
C LEU A 141 11.06 -2.33 5.20
N LYS A 142 10.95 -2.31 6.53
CA LYS A 142 9.87 -3.00 7.26
C LYS A 142 8.50 -2.46 6.85
N THR A 143 8.37 -1.14 6.70
CA THR A 143 7.13 -0.50 6.25
C THR A 143 6.79 -0.87 4.81
N LEU A 144 7.78 -0.93 3.92
CA LEU A 144 7.59 -1.37 2.54
C LEU A 144 7.07 -2.81 2.49
N LYS A 145 7.74 -3.75 3.19
CA LYS A 145 7.32 -5.15 3.27
C LYS A 145 5.87 -5.29 3.76
N ASN A 146 5.52 -4.61 4.86
CA ASN A 146 4.15 -4.62 5.38
C ASN A 146 3.13 -4.09 4.36
N THR A 147 3.51 -3.04 3.61
CA THR A 147 2.65 -2.44 2.57
C THR A 147 2.45 -3.40 1.41
N GLU A 148 3.47 -4.16 1.02
CA GLU A 148 3.37 -5.19 -0.03
C GLU A 148 2.46 -6.35 0.37
N GLU A 149 2.58 -6.82 1.62
CA GLU A 149 1.69 -7.84 2.17
C GLU A 149 0.23 -7.35 2.22
N ASP A 150 -0.01 -6.07 2.57
CA ASP A 150 -1.34 -5.48 2.54
C ASP A 150 -1.91 -5.36 1.12
N LEU A 151 -1.07 -4.99 0.16
CA LEU A 151 -1.47 -4.93 -1.25
C LEU A 151 -1.87 -6.31 -1.77
N ALA A 152 -1.12 -7.35 -1.43
CA ALA A 152 -1.48 -8.73 -1.76
C ALA A 152 -2.83 -9.12 -1.14
N TYR A 153 -3.01 -8.85 0.15
CA TYR A 153 -4.26 -9.14 0.86
C TYR A 153 -5.46 -8.39 0.25
N LEU A 154 -5.31 -7.11 -0.08
CA LEU A 154 -6.35 -6.28 -0.68
C LEU A 154 -6.76 -6.79 -2.07
N ARG A 155 -5.80 -7.27 -2.88
CA ARG A 155 -6.10 -7.90 -4.18
C ARG A 155 -6.98 -9.13 -4.01
N ASP A 156 -6.65 -9.99 -3.06
CA ASP A 156 -7.46 -11.19 -2.76
C ASP A 156 -8.88 -10.81 -2.30
N GLN A 157 -9.02 -9.75 -1.49
CA GLN A 157 -10.33 -9.26 -1.06
C GLN A 157 -11.14 -8.69 -2.23
N ILE A 158 -10.52 -7.92 -3.12
CA ILE A 158 -11.15 -7.38 -4.33
C ILE A 158 -11.64 -8.53 -5.22
N THR A 159 -10.79 -9.53 -5.48
CA THR A 159 -11.17 -10.70 -6.28
C THR A 159 -12.35 -11.45 -5.65
N THR A 160 -12.34 -11.65 -4.34
CA THR A 160 -13.45 -12.30 -3.61
C THR A 160 -14.76 -11.53 -3.80
N MET A 161 -14.72 -10.21 -3.67
CA MET A 161 -15.90 -9.36 -3.87
C MET A 161 -16.39 -9.34 -5.32
N GLU A 162 -15.48 -9.37 -6.29
CA GLU A 162 -15.82 -9.43 -7.72
C GLU A 162 -16.50 -10.77 -8.06
N VAL A 163 -16.00 -11.89 -7.52
CA VAL A 163 -16.65 -13.20 -7.65
C VAL A 163 -18.04 -13.20 -7.00
N ASN A 164 -18.18 -12.66 -5.79
CA ASN A 164 -19.48 -12.55 -5.12
C ASN A 164 -20.47 -11.74 -5.96
N THR A 165 -20.03 -10.60 -6.51
CA THR A 165 -20.87 -9.74 -7.36
C THR A 165 -21.34 -10.50 -8.60
N ALA A 166 -20.44 -11.24 -9.27
CA ALA A 166 -20.78 -12.06 -10.42
C ALA A 166 -21.76 -13.19 -10.08
N ARG A 167 -21.61 -13.83 -8.91
CA ARG A 167 -22.53 -14.87 -8.42
C ARG A 167 -23.95 -14.34 -8.22
N VAL A 168 -24.07 -13.20 -7.54
CA VAL A 168 -25.38 -12.55 -7.31
C VAL A 168 -26.03 -12.16 -8.62
N TYR A 169 -25.26 -11.58 -9.55
CA TYR A 169 -25.76 -11.23 -10.88
C TYR A 169 -26.24 -12.46 -11.67
N ASN A 170 -25.45 -13.55 -11.69
CA ASN A 170 -25.83 -14.78 -12.37
C ASN A 170 -27.10 -15.42 -11.78
N TRP A 171 -27.25 -15.38 -10.46
CA TRP A 171 -28.45 -15.85 -9.78
C TRP A 171 -29.67 -15.00 -10.17
N ASP A 172 -29.56 -13.67 -10.17
CA ASP A 172 -30.66 -12.77 -10.58
C ASP A 172 -31.11 -13.04 -12.02
N VAL A 173 -30.16 -13.18 -12.95
CA VAL A 173 -30.48 -13.54 -14.34
C VAL A 173 -31.22 -14.89 -14.42
N LYS A 174 -30.81 -15.88 -13.63
CA LYS A 174 -31.48 -17.18 -13.56
C LYS A 174 -32.91 -17.04 -13.02
N GLN A 175 -33.12 -16.28 -11.95
CA GLN A 175 -34.46 -16.06 -11.39
C GLN A 175 -35.38 -15.33 -12.38
N ARG A 176 -34.89 -14.29 -13.07
CA ARG A 176 -35.66 -13.57 -14.09
C ARG A 176 -36.05 -14.47 -15.26
N ARG A 177 -35.17 -15.36 -15.70
CA ARG A 177 -35.48 -16.35 -16.76
C ARG A 177 -36.55 -17.33 -16.31
N LEU A 178 -36.45 -17.87 -15.09
CA LEU A 178 -37.44 -18.77 -14.52
C LEU A 178 -38.82 -18.09 -14.35
N ALA A 179 -38.84 -16.83 -13.92
CA ALA A 179 -40.08 -16.05 -13.80
C ALA A 179 -40.76 -15.83 -15.16
N ARG A 180 -40.00 -15.50 -16.21
CA ARG A 180 -40.53 -15.36 -17.58
C ARG A 180 -41.09 -16.68 -18.11
N ALA A 181 -40.36 -17.77 -17.97
CA ALA A 181 -40.81 -19.09 -18.41
C ALA A 181 -42.09 -19.54 -17.68
N LYS A 182 -42.22 -19.23 -16.37
CA LYS A 182 -43.45 -19.48 -15.62
C LYS A 182 -44.62 -18.65 -16.15
N ALA A 183 -44.40 -17.35 -16.40
CA ALA A 183 -45.44 -16.47 -16.94
C ALA A 183 -45.96 -16.96 -18.30
N GLU A 184 -45.05 -17.31 -19.23
CA GLU A 184 -45.38 -17.88 -20.54
C GLU A 184 -46.17 -19.20 -20.44
N ALA A 185 -45.85 -20.06 -19.46
CA ALA A 185 -46.57 -21.31 -19.23
C ALA A 185 -47.99 -21.09 -18.66
N THR A 186 -48.18 -20.10 -17.78
CA THR A 186 -49.52 -19.72 -17.29
C THR A 186 -50.39 -19.09 -18.38
N ASP A 187 -49.81 -18.25 -19.24
CA ASP A 187 -50.55 -17.65 -20.36
C ASP A 187 -50.99 -18.72 -21.37
N ALA A 188 -50.15 -19.72 -21.64
CA ALA A 188 -50.51 -20.86 -22.50
C ALA A 188 -51.59 -21.76 -21.89
N ALA A 189 -51.66 -21.88 -20.56
CA ALA A 189 -52.64 -22.70 -19.85
C ALA A 189 -53.99 -22.00 -19.59
N GLY A 190 -54.07 -20.67 -19.74
CA GLY A 190 -55.29 -19.88 -19.59
C GLY A 190 -56.06 -19.62 -20.89
N LEU A 191 -55.62 -20.23 -22.00
CA LEU A 191 -56.20 -20.12 -23.34
C LEU A 191 -57.06 -21.35 -23.76
N ASP A 192 -57.29 -22.30 -22.84
CA ASP A 192 -58.30 -23.38 -22.93
C ASP A 192 -59.52 -23.08 -22.06
#